data_AF-A0A7V6CX94-F1
#
_entry.id   AF-A0A7V6CX94-F1
#
_cell.length_a   1.000
_cell.length_b   1.000
_cell.length_c   1.000
_cell.angle_alpha   90.00
_cell.angle_beta   90.00
_cell.angle_gamma   90.00
#
_symmetry.space_group_name_H-M   'P 1'
#
loop_
_entity.id
_entity.type
_entity.pdbx_description
1 polymer ?
#
loop_
_entity_poly.entity_id
_entity_poly.type
_entity_poly.pdbx_seq_one_letter_code
_entity_poly.pdbx_strand_id
1 'polypeptide(L)'
;MRRPLIAGNWKMHKTPQETEEFIVEFLSKLANEERIEILIVPPFTSLDRAGKLLKGKSLLLGAQDIHYEAEGAFTGAISARMLKA
;
A
#
# COMPACT_ATOMS: atom_id res chain seq x y z
N MET A 1 -2.30 -12.46 22.68
CA MET A 1 -3.55 -11.87 22.14
C MET A 1 -3.24 -11.38 20.72
N ARG A 2 -4.15 -11.52 19.74
CA ARG A 2 -3.88 -11.10 18.35
C ARG A 2 -4.10 -9.59 18.21
N ARG A 3 -3.25 -8.91 17.44
CA ARG A 3 -3.41 -7.48 17.11
C ARG A 3 -4.43 -7.34 15.96
N PRO A 4 -5.46 -6.48 16.05
CA PRO A 4 -6.37 -6.22 14.95
C PRO A 4 -5.68 -5.53 13.77
N LEU A 5 -6.07 -5.92 12.55
CA LEU A 5 -5.63 -5.29 11.30
C LEU A 5 -6.83 -4.65 10.59
N ILE A 6 -6.72 -3.38 10.24
CA ILE A 6 -7.67 -2.68 9.37
C ILE A 6 -7.01 -2.47 8.01
N ALA A 7 -7.55 -3.11 6.98
CA ALA A 7 -7.03 -3.05 5.62
C ALA A 7 -7.98 -2.28 4.69
N GLY A 8 -7.51 -1.17 4.14
CA GLY A 8 -8.22 -0.38 3.15
C GLY A 8 -7.82 -0.78 1.72
N ASN A 9 -8.63 -1.65 1.08
CA ASN A 9 -8.48 -1.95 -0.34
C ASN A 9 -9.11 -0.85 -1.19
N TRP A 10 -8.28 -0.06 -1.89
CA TRP A 10 -8.75 1.07 -2.68
C TRP A 10 -9.31 0.68 -4.04
N LYS A 11 -9.16 -0.59 -4.45
CA LYS A 11 -9.61 -1.08 -5.76
C LYS A 11 -9.08 -0.18 -6.89
N MET A 12 -9.84 0.02 -7.96
CA MET A 12 -9.48 0.87 -9.09
C MET A 12 -9.86 2.35 -8.84
N HIS A 13 -9.33 2.93 -7.75
CA HIS A 13 -9.53 4.34 -7.40
C HIS A 13 -8.20 5.03 -7.06
N LYS A 14 -8.17 6.34 -7.34
CA LYS A 14 -7.06 7.28 -7.09
C LYS A 14 -5.89 7.15 -8.07
N THR A 15 -5.50 8.29 -8.59
CA THR A 15 -4.22 8.56 -9.25
C THR A 15 -3.09 8.65 -8.22
N PRO A 16 -1.82 8.70 -8.66
CA PRO A 16 -0.69 8.92 -7.75
C PRO A 16 -0.79 10.22 -6.95
N GLN A 17 -1.33 11.29 -7.54
CA GLN A 17 -1.51 12.57 -6.85
C GLN A 17 -2.61 12.47 -5.78
N GLU A 18 -3.79 11.94 -6.11
CA GLU A 18 -4.87 11.75 -5.13
C GLU A 18 -4.48 10.77 -4.01
N THR A 19 -3.57 9.84 -4.30
CA THR A 19 -2.97 8.93 -3.30
C THR A 19 -2.11 9.69 -2.31
N GLU A 20 -1.27 10.61 -2.79
CA GLU A 20 -0.43 11.45 -1.95
C GLU A 20 -1.28 12.36 -1.06
N GLU A 21 -2.25 13.07 -1.65
CA GLU A 21 -3.16 13.96 -0.93
C GLU A 21 -3.89 13.20 0.18
N PHE A 22 -4.42 12.01 -0.12
CA PHE A 22 -5.06 11.15 0.88
C PHE A 22 -4.09 10.74 1.99
N ILE A 23 -2.88 10.28 1.66
CA ILE A 23 -1.92 9.80 2.67
C ILE A 23 -1.50 10.94 3.60
N VAL A 24 -1.21 12.13 3.07
CA VAL A 24 -0.83 13.30 3.86
C VAL A 24 -1.96 13.69 4.81
N GLU A 25 -3.18 13.79 4.30
CA GLU A 25 -4.35 14.10 5.12
C GLU A 25 -4.58 13.01 6.20
N PHE A 26 -4.53 11.75 5.80
CA PHE A 26 -4.76 10.62 6.69
C PHE A 26 -3.74 10.56 7.83
N LEU A 27 -2.45 10.73 7.52
CA LEU A 27 -1.38 10.75 8.52
C LEU A 27 -1.54 11.91 9.52
N SER A 28 -2.04 13.07 9.09
CA SER A 28 -2.27 14.20 9.98
C SER A 28 -3.40 13.96 11.00
N LYS A 29 -4.34 13.07 10.67
CA LYS A 29 -5.50 12.72 11.50
C LYS A 29 -5.26 11.45 12.33
N LEU A 30 -4.25 10.66 11.99
CA LEU A 30 -4.01 9.39 12.63
C LEU A 30 -3.41 9.58 14.03
N ALA A 31 -4.15 9.15 15.05
CA ALA A 31 -3.61 9.05 16.40
C ALA A 31 -2.54 7.95 16.44
N ASN A 32 -1.48 8.15 17.24
CA ASN A 32 -0.50 7.10 17.52
C ASN A 32 -1.18 5.99 18.35
N GLU A 33 -1.77 5.01 17.66
CA GLU A 33 -2.41 3.83 18.27
C GLU A 33 -1.59 2.59 17.94
N GLU A 34 -0.87 2.08 18.92
CA GLU A 34 -0.02 0.90 18.78
C GLU A 34 -0.80 -0.42 18.85
N ARG A 35 -2.07 -0.38 19.27
CA ARG A 35 -2.90 -1.58 19.44
C ARG A 35 -3.56 -2.07 18.15
N ILE A 36 -3.51 -1.29 17.05
CA ILE A 36 -4.08 -1.67 15.75
C ILE A 36 -3.04 -1.55 14.64
N GLU A 37 -3.05 -2.45 13.67
CA GLU A 37 -2.30 -2.31 12.43
C GLU A 37 -3.20 -1.71 11.35
N ILE A 38 -2.65 -0.83 10.53
CA ILE A 38 -3.36 -0.21 9.41
C ILE A 38 -2.58 -0.50 8.15
N LEU A 39 -3.29 -1.05 7.16
CA LEU A 39 -2.77 -1.38 5.83
C LEU A 39 -3.55 -0.61 4.78
N ILE A 40 -2.84 0.10 3.90
CA ILE A 40 -3.44 0.66 2.68
C ILE A 40 -3.01 -0.14 1.46
N VAL A 41 -3.93 -0.34 0.53
CA VAL A 41 -3.71 -1.15 -0.68
C VAL A 41 -4.14 -0.34 -1.92
N PRO A 42 -3.29 0.60 -2.39
CA PRO A 42 -3.58 1.44 -3.56
C PRO A 42 -3.47 0.66 -4.88
N PRO A 43 -3.92 1.22 -6.02
CA PRO A 43 -3.62 0.68 -7.34
C PRO A 43 -2.10 0.58 -7.59
N PHE A 44 -1.68 -0.36 -8.44
CA PHE A 44 -0.26 -0.56 -8.77
C PHE A 44 0.45 0.71 -9.25
N THR A 45 -0.26 1.55 -10.01
CA THR A 45 0.25 2.84 -10.52
C THR A 45 0.64 3.83 -9.42
N SER A 46 0.16 3.62 -8.18
CA SER A 46 0.38 4.52 -7.05
C SER A 46 1.28 3.92 -5.95
N LEU A 47 1.73 2.67 -6.09
CA LEU A 47 2.50 1.97 -5.05
C LEU A 47 3.83 2.65 -4.73
N ASP A 48 4.62 3.03 -5.72
CA ASP A 48 5.91 3.70 -5.51
C ASP A 48 5.73 5.05 -4.78
N ARG A 49 4.72 5.82 -5.18
CA ARG A 49 4.39 7.11 -4.53
C ARG A 49 3.98 6.89 -3.07
N ALA A 50 3.11 5.92 -2.81
CA ALA A 50 2.67 5.58 -1.45
C ALA A 50 3.85 5.07 -0.60
N GLY A 51 4.70 4.20 -1.14
CA GLY A 51 5.86 3.63 -0.43
C GLY A 51 6.85 4.70 0.03
N LYS A 52 7.13 5.69 -0.83
CA LYS A 52 8.00 6.83 -0.47
C LYS A 52 7.42 7.68 0.67
N LEU A 53 6.11 7.94 0.66
CA LEU A 53 5.43 8.72 1.69
C LEU A 53 5.32 7.98 3.03
N LEU A 54 5.17 6.66 2.99
CA LEU A 54 5.02 5.82 4.17
C LEU A 54 6.34 5.36 4.79
N LYS A 55 7.48 5.64 4.16
CA LYS A 55 8.79 5.24 4.67
C LYS A 55 9.02 5.79 6.09
N GLY A 56 9.24 4.88 7.04
CA GLY A 56 9.44 5.22 8.46
C GLY A 56 8.16 5.61 9.22
N LYS A 57 6.97 5.39 8.64
CA LYS A 57 5.66 5.58 9.30
C LYS A 57 5.11 4.24 9.80
N SER A 58 4.11 4.31 10.67
CA SER A 58 3.45 3.14 11.27
C SER A 58 2.40 2.45 10.38
N LEU A 59 2.15 2.97 9.16
CA LEU A 59 1.25 2.35 8.20
C LEU A 59 1.97 1.29 7.37
N LEU A 60 1.28 0.17 7.16
CA LEU A 60 1.67 -0.87 6.23
C LEU A 60 1.18 -0.53 4.82
N LEU A 61 1.95 -0.96 3.82
CA LEU A 61 1.62 -0.88 2.40
C LEU A 61 1.46 -2.28 1.82
N GLY A 62 0.43 -2.48 1.00
CA GLY A 62 0.18 -3.73 0.29
C GLY A 62 -0.21 -3.51 -1.16
N ALA A 63 -0.25 -4.59 -1.93
CA ALA A 63 -0.72 -4.62 -3.31
C ALA A 63 -2.04 -5.39 -3.44
N GLN A 64 -2.81 -5.08 -4.49
CA GLN A 64 -4.15 -5.65 -4.69
C GLN A 64 -4.12 -7.05 -5.29
N ASP A 65 -3.04 -7.40 -5.99
CA ASP A 65 -2.85 -8.69 -6.66
C ASP A 65 -1.35 -9.00 -6.80
N ILE A 66 -1.02 -10.25 -7.13
CA ILE A 66 0.35 -10.72 -7.30
C ILE A 66 0.40 -11.96 -8.21
N HIS A 67 1.39 -11.98 -9.10
CA HIS A 67 1.70 -13.16 -9.89
C HIS A 67 2.70 -14.05 -9.15
N TYR A 68 2.53 -15.37 -9.29
CA TYR A 68 3.30 -16.37 -8.52
C TYR A 68 4.73 -16.54 -9.04
N GLU A 69 4.99 -16.30 -10.32
CA GLU A 69 6.34 -16.33 -10.88
C GLU A 69 7.14 -15.09 -10.47
N ALA A 70 8.44 -15.26 -10.25
CA ALA A 70 9.32 -14.16 -9.84
C ALA A 70 9.57 -13.15 -10.97
N GLU A 71 9.64 -13.62 -12.22
CA GLU A 71 9.82 -12.85 -13.46
C GLU A 71 9.55 -13.75 -14.69
N GLY A 72 9.28 -13.16 -15.85
CA GLY A 72 9.09 -13.92 -17.09
C GLY A 72 8.30 -13.16 -18.16
N ALA A 73 7.95 -13.85 -19.25
CA ALA A 73 7.20 -13.30 -20.38
C ALA A 73 5.69 -13.17 -20.07
N PHE A 74 5.34 -12.47 -18.99
CA PHE A 74 3.99 -12.31 -18.46
C PHE A 74 3.55 -10.84 -18.56
N THR A 75 3.20 -10.39 -19.76
CA THR A 75 2.81 -8.99 -20.01
C THR A 75 1.67 -8.56 -19.09
N GLY A 76 1.90 -7.50 -18.31
CA GLY A 76 0.93 -6.91 -17.39
C GLY A 76 0.88 -7.55 -16.00
N ALA A 77 1.60 -8.64 -15.76
CA ALA A 77 1.71 -9.26 -14.45
C ALA A 77 2.68 -8.51 -13.52
N ILE A 78 2.43 -8.57 -12.21
CA ILE A 78 3.30 -7.98 -11.18
C ILE A 78 3.77 -9.08 -10.24
N SER A 79 5.09 -9.25 -10.10
CA SER A 79 5.64 -10.29 -9.22
C SER A 79 5.88 -9.80 -7.79
N ALA A 80 6.00 -10.74 -6.85
CA ALA A 80 6.40 -10.45 -5.47
C ALA A 80 7.75 -9.73 -5.38
N ARG A 81 8.67 -10.05 -6.30
CA ARG A 81 9.98 -9.40 -6.36
C ARG A 81 9.85 -7.91 -6.69
N MET A 82 8.97 -7.54 -7.64
CA MET A 82 8.72 -6.14 -7.99
C MET A 82 8.11 -5.36 -6.82
N LEU A 83 7.21 -5.99 -6.06
CA LEU A 83 6.53 -5.36 -4.91
C LEU A 83 7.44 -5.15 -3.70
N LYS A 84 8.51 -5.93 -3.55
CA LYS A 84 9.45 -5.86 -2.42
C LYS A 84 10.61 -4.87 -2.63
N ALA A 85 10.73 -4.30 -3.84
CA ALA A 85 11.88 -3.49 -4.25
C ALA A 85 12.06 -2.19 -3.45
#